data_AF-A0A0S2KSS9-F1
#
_entry.id   AF-A0A0S2KSS9-F1
#
_cell.length_a   1.000
_cell.length_b   1.000
_cell.length_c   1.000
_cell.angle_alpha   90.00
_cell.angle_beta   90.00
_cell.angle_gamma   90.00
#
_symmetry.space_group_name_H-M   'P 1'
#
loop_
_entity.id
_entity.type
_entity.pdbx_description
1 polymer ?
#
loop_
_entity_poly.entity_id
_entity_poly.type
_entity_poly.pdbx_seq_one_letter_code
_entity_poly.pdbx_strand_id
1 'polypeptide(L)'
;SRLNHHLSGLFGLSSLAWTGHLVHVAIPESRGQHIGWDNFTTILPHPAGLQPFFVGNWGIYATQPDNATHIFGTNEGAGTAILTFLGGFHPQSQSLWLTDIAHHHLAIAIIFIVAGHMYRTNWGIGHNIKDILEAHTPPSGKLGKGHKGLFETITNSLHIQLGLALASLGVITSLVAQHMYAMPPYAFMAKDFTTQAALYTHHQYIAGFLMVGAFAHGAIFFVRDYDPQKNAGNVLARMLEHKEAIISHLSWASLFLGFHTLGLYIHNDTVIAFGAPEKQILIEPVFAQWIQASSGKALYGFNVLLSANNSVAVQASNNIWLPGWLEAINSGKNSLFLTVGPGDFLVHHAIALGLHTTALILVKGALDARGSKLMPDKKDFGYSFPCDGPGRGGTCDISAWDAFYLSVFWMLNTIGWVTF
;
A
#
# COMPACT_ATOMS: atom_id res chain seq x y z
N SER A 1 -4.95 -16.70 -19.75
CA SER A 1 -4.33 -17.85 -19.06
C SER A 1 -3.47 -17.45 -17.86
N ARG A 2 -2.37 -16.67 -18.01
CA ARG A 2 -1.46 -16.31 -16.90
C ARG A 2 -2.16 -15.71 -15.67
N LEU A 3 -3.02 -14.70 -15.87
CA LEU A 3 -3.76 -14.06 -14.77
C LEU A 3 -4.63 -15.05 -13.99
N ASN A 4 -5.35 -15.95 -14.67
CA ASN A 4 -6.14 -16.98 -13.99
C ASN A 4 -5.29 -17.87 -13.08
N HIS A 5 -4.16 -18.37 -13.59
CA HIS A 5 -3.26 -19.23 -12.82
C HIS A 5 -2.59 -18.48 -11.67
N HIS A 6 -2.25 -17.21 -11.85
CA HIS A 6 -1.65 -16.41 -10.77
C HIS A 6 -2.69 -16.06 -9.70
N LEU A 7 -3.89 -15.63 -10.08
CA LEU A 7 -4.96 -15.33 -9.14
C LEU A 7 -5.39 -16.59 -8.39
N SER A 8 -5.83 -17.63 -9.10
CA SER A 8 -6.35 -18.84 -8.44
C SER A 8 -5.25 -19.72 -7.85
N GLY A 9 -4.19 -20.01 -8.61
CA GLY A 9 -3.12 -20.90 -8.18
C GLY A 9 -2.12 -20.21 -7.25
N LEU A 10 -1.39 -19.22 -7.78
CA LEU A 10 -0.30 -18.59 -7.03
C LEU A 10 -0.80 -17.86 -5.78
N PHE A 11 -1.90 -17.11 -5.84
CA PHE A 11 -2.43 -16.39 -4.67
C PHE A 11 -3.49 -17.20 -3.93
N GLY A 12 -4.50 -17.71 -4.63
CA GLY A 12 -5.61 -18.44 -4.04
C GLY A 12 -5.19 -19.73 -3.33
N LEU A 13 -4.60 -20.68 -4.06
CA LEU A 13 -4.20 -21.97 -3.49
C LEU A 13 -3.05 -21.82 -2.49
N SER A 14 -2.10 -20.90 -2.70
CA SER A 14 -1.05 -20.65 -1.71
C SER A 14 -1.60 -20.05 -0.43
N SER A 15 -2.55 -19.11 -0.51
CA SER A 15 -3.20 -18.56 0.69
C SER A 15 -4.05 -19.62 1.40
N LEU A 16 -4.73 -20.50 0.66
CA LEU A 16 -5.46 -21.64 1.23
C LEU A 16 -4.51 -22.63 1.92
N ALA A 17 -3.38 -22.95 1.30
CA ALA A 17 -2.35 -23.80 1.88
C ALA A 17 -1.74 -23.15 3.14
N TRP A 18 -1.58 -21.82 3.14
CA TRP A 18 -1.11 -21.09 4.30
C TRP A 18 -2.13 -21.09 5.44
N THR A 19 -3.44 -20.98 5.16
CA THR A 19 -4.49 -21.28 6.16
C THR A 19 -4.32 -22.68 6.73
N GLY A 20 -4.11 -23.68 5.87
CA GLY A 20 -3.85 -25.06 6.31
C GLY A 20 -2.67 -25.13 7.27
N HIS A 21 -1.55 -24.48 6.95
CA HIS A 21 -0.39 -24.41 7.85
C HIS A 21 -0.72 -23.72 9.18
N LEU A 22 -1.41 -22.59 9.16
CA LEU A 22 -1.77 -21.85 10.37
C LEU A 22 -2.69 -22.67 11.28
N VAL A 23 -3.71 -23.31 10.71
CA VAL A 23 -4.71 -24.11 11.43
C VAL A 23 -4.12 -25.41 11.97
N HIS A 24 -3.28 -26.09 11.20
CA HIS A 24 -2.76 -27.41 11.57
C HIS A 24 -1.45 -27.35 12.35
N VAL A 25 -0.65 -26.29 12.24
CA VAL A 25 0.68 -26.21 12.85
C VAL A 25 0.80 -25.00 13.76
N ALA A 26 0.67 -23.78 13.23
CA ALA A 26 0.99 -22.57 14.00
C ALA A 26 0.07 -22.37 15.22
N ILE A 27 -1.25 -22.57 15.07
CA ILE A 27 -2.21 -22.43 16.17
C ILE A 27 -1.97 -23.50 17.26
N PRO A 28 -1.88 -24.81 16.95
CA PRO A 28 -1.51 -25.82 17.95
C PRO A 28 -0.19 -25.53 18.67
N GLU A 29 0.86 -25.16 17.94
CA GLU A 29 2.17 -24.84 18.54
C GLU A 29 2.08 -23.60 19.45
N SER A 30 1.26 -22.61 19.08
CA SER A 30 0.98 -21.45 19.95
C SER A 30 0.22 -21.82 21.22
N ARG A 31 -0.35 -23.02 21.30
CA ARG A 31 -1.07 -23.59 22.46
C ARG A 31 -0.27 -24.69 23.17
N GLY A 32 1.03 -24.81 22.88
CA GLY A 32 1.92 -25.81 23.48
C GLY A 32 1.67 -27.25 22.99
N GLN A 33 0.96 -27.42 21.88
CA GLN A 33 0.73 -28.72 21.26
C GLN A 33 1.65 -28.89 20.05
N HIS A 34 2.63 -29.79 20.16
CA HIS A 34 3.58 -30.03 19.09
C HIS A 34 2.94 -30.76 17.90
N ILE A 35 3.07 -30.17 16.70
CA ILE A 35 2.63 -30.76 15.43
C ILE A 35 3.79 -30.80 14.44
N GLY A 36 4.11 -32.01 13.98
CA GLY A 36 5.15 -32.30 13.01
C GLY A 36 4.65 -33.15 11.85
N TRP A 37 5.54 -33.40 10.88
CA TRP A 37 5.25 -34.25 9.72
C TRP A 37 4.84 -35.68 10.11
N ASP A 38 5.28 -36.15 11.26
CA ASP A 38 5.04 -37.47 11.82
C ASP A 38 3.62 -37.63 12.41
N ASN A 39 2.98 -36.53 12.85
CA ASN A 39 1.72 -36.61 13.60
C ASN A 39 0.58 -35.73 13.05
N PHE A 40 0.81 -34.84 12.07
CA PHE A 40 -0.23 -33.91 11.60
C PHE A 40 -1.45 -34.59 10.95
N THR A 41 -1.33 -35.85 10.53
CA THR A 41 -2.43 -36.63 9.93
C THR A 41 -3.31 -37.34 10.95
N THR A 42 -2.81 -37.51 12.18
CA THR A 42 -3.53 -38.24 13.25
C THR A 42 -4.11 -37.29 14.29
N ILE A 43 -3.61 -36.05 14.37
CA ILE A 43 -4.11 -35.02 15.27
C ILE A 43 -5.08 -34.10 14.52
N LEU A 44 -6.29 -33.96 15.06
CA LEU A 44 -7.29 -33.05 14.51
C LEU A 44 -6.97 -31.60 14.91
N PRO A 45 -7.06 -30.62 13.99
CA PRO A 45 -6.86 -29.21 14.33
C PRO A 45 -8.00 -28.61 15.16
N HIS A 46 -9.18 -29.25 15.15
CA HIS A 46 -10.34 -28.85 15.93
C HIS A 46 -11.06 -30.09 16.47
N PRO A 47 -11.53 -30.11 17.74
CA PRO A 47 -12.14 -31.30 18.35
C PRO A 47 -13.33 -31.90 17.57
N ALA A 48 -14.14 -31.05 16.95
CA ALA A 48 -15.29 -31.47 16.15
C ALA A 48 -14.94 -32.00 14.73
N GLY A 49 -13.66 -32.01 14.35
CA GLY A 49 -13.21 -32.45 13.03
C GLY A 49 -13.84 -31.67 11.87
N LEU A 50 -13.96 -32.30 10.70
CA LEU A 50 -14.52 -31.69 9.48
C LEU A 50 -16.05 -31.84 9.34
N GLN A 51 -16.72 -32.57 10.23
CA GLN A 51 -18.17 -32.76 10.13
C GLN A 51 -18.93 -31.41 10.10
N PRO A 52 -18.66 -30.44 11.00
CA PRO A 52 -19.32 -29.11 10.95
C PRO A 52 -19.13 -28.37 9.63
N PHE A 53 -17.97 -28.50 9.00
CA PHE A 53 -17.69 -27.90 7.70
C PHE A 53 -18.67 -28.40 6.62
N PHE A 54 -18.82 -29.72 6.49
CA PHE A 54 -19.67 -30.34 5.45
C PHE A 54 -21.17 -30.14 5.68
N VAL A 55 -21.61 -30.01 6.92
CA VAL A 55 -23.03 -29.74 7.24
C VAL A 55 -23.36 -28.24 7.28
N GLY A 56 -22.39 -27.36 6.99
CA GLY A 56 -22.59 -25.91 6.92
C GLY A 56 -22.64 -25.19 8.27
N ASN A 57 -22.33 -25.86 9.38
CA ASN A 57 -22.30 -25.24 10.71
C ASN A 57 -20.91 -24.68 11.04
N TRP A 58 -20.46 -23.69 10.26
CA TRP A 58 -19.10 -23.15 10.34
C TRP A 58 -18.81 -22.35 11.61
N GLY A 59 -19.86 -21.84 12.27
CA GLY A 59 -19.72 -21.05 13.50
C GLY A 59 -19.03 -21.80 14.65
N ILE A 60 -19.09 -23.14 14.65
CA ILE A 60 -18.39 -23.97 15.63
C ILE A 60 -16.88 -23.68 15.66
N TYR A 61 -16.26 -23.43 14.50
CA TYR A 61 -14.81 -23.20 14.40
C TYR A 61 -14.33 -21.87 14.99
N ALA A 62 -15.27 -20.98 15.32
CA ALA A 62 -15.02 -19.69 15.99
C ALA A 62 -15.28 -19.73 17.49
N THR A 63 -15.78 -20.86 18.03
CA THR A 63 -16.13 -20.97 19.45
C THR A 63 -14.90 -21.20 20.32
N GLN A 64 -14.89 -20.61 21.52
CA GLN A 64 -13.80 -20.71 22.49
C GLN A 64 -12.45 -20.23 21.92
N PRO A 65 -12.31 -18.92 21.60
CA PRO A 65 -11.00 -18.33 21.29
C PRO A 65 -10.03 -18.46 22.48
N ASP A 66 -8.75 -18.22 22.23
CA ASP A 66 -7.76 -18.12 23.29
C ASP A 66 -8.13 -16.98 24.25
N ASN A 67 -8.02 -17.23 25.56
CA ASN A 67 -8.43 -16.27 26.58
C ASN A 67 -7.48 -15.07 26.63
N ALA A 68 -7.94 -13.95 27.20
CA ALA A 68 -7.09 -12.78 27.43
C ALA A 68 -5.86 -13.08 28.33
N THR A 69 -5.92 -14.14 29.13
CA THR A 69 -4.83 -14.62 29.99
C THR A 69 -3.99 -15.75 29.35
N HIS A 70 -4.19 -16.05 28.07
CA HIS A 70 -3.43 -17.07 27.36
C HIS A 70 -1.93 -16.77 27.36
N ILE A 71 -1.12 -17.79 27.62
CA ILE A 71 0.34 -17.74 27.55
C ILE A 71 0.77 -18.36 26.22
N PHE A 72 1.26 -17.53 25.31
CA PHE A 72 1.66 -17.95 23.97
C PHE A 72 2.75 -19.04 24.03
N GLY A 73 2.48 -20.17 23.39
CA GLY A 73 3.33 -21.36 23.38
C GLY A 73 3.00 -22.39 24.46
N THR A 74 1.96 -22.19 25.28
CA THR A 74 1.52 -23.15 26.31
C THR A 74 0.01 -23.40 26.22
N ASN A 75 -0.48 -24.43 26.91
CA ASN A 75 -1.91 -24.73 26.97
C ASN A 75 -2.66 -23.89 28.02
N GLU A 76 -1.98 -23.01 28.75
CA GLU A 76 -2.58 -22.19 29.81
C GLU A 76 -3.43 -21.08 29.20
N GLY A 77 -4.74 -21.13 29.42
CA GLY A 77 -5.69 -20.16 28.84
C GLY A 77 -5.96 -20.35 27.35
N ALA A 78 -5.48 -21.45 26.76
CA ALA A 78 -5.70 -21.78 25.35
C ALA A 78 -7.17 -22.18 25.09
N GLY A 79 -7.69 -21.73 23.97
CA GLY A 79 -9.00 -22.09 23.44
C GLY A 79 -8.93 -23.26 22.45
N THR A 80 -10.04 -23.47 21.73
CA THR A 80 -10.14 -24.47 20.66
C THR A 80 -10.50 -23.89 19.30
N ALA A 81 -10.89 -22.61 19.23
CA ALA A 81 -11.19 -21.94 17.97
C ALA A 81 -10.01 -22.01 16.99
N ILE A 82 -10.32 -22.16 15.71
CA ILE A 82 -9.32 -22.17 14.63
C ILE A 82 -9.52 -21.03 13.64
N LEU A 83 -10.73 -20.43 13.59
CA LEU A 83 -11.08 -19.34 12.70
C LEU A 83 -11.91 -18.32 13.48
N THR A 84 -11.33 -17.18 13.81
CA THR A 84 -12.01 -16.14 14.61
C THR A 84 -12.06 -14.82 13.86
N PHE A 85 -12.69 -13.83 14.47
CA PHE A 85 -12.71 -12.48 13.92
C PHE A 85 -12.76 -11.45 15.07
N LEU A 86 -11.84 -11.62 16.03
CA LEU A 86 -11.83 -10.93 17.32
C LEU A 86 -11.51 -9.44 17.18
N GLY A 87 -10.57 -9.12 16.29
CA GLY A 87 -9.99 -7.78 16.21
C GLY A 87 -9.04 -7.47 17.38
N GLY A 88 -8.28 -6.39 17.23
CA GLY A 88 -7.28 -6.00 18.22
C GLY A 88 -6.07 -6.94 18.28
N PHE A 89 -5.47 -7.07 19.46
CA PHE A 89 -4.21 -7.79 19.66
C PHE A 89 -4.30 -8.78 20.82
N HIS A 90 -3.56 -9.88 20.71
CA HIS A 90 -3.35 -10.82 21.80
C HIS A 90 -2.62 -10.12 22.97
N PRO A 91 -3.17 -10.10 24.20
CA PRO A 91 -2.67 -9.24 25.30
C PRO A 91 -1.21 -9.48 25.70
N GLN A 92 -0.74 -10.73 25.71
CA GLN A 92 0.65 -11.03 26.08
C GLN A 92 1.66 -10.67 24.97
N SER A 93 1.42 -11.15 23.75
CA SER A 93 2.33 -11.00 22.62
C SER A 93 2.26 -9.64 21.93
N GLN A 94 1.18 -8.88 22.16
CA GLN A 94 0.92 -7.57 21.51
C GLN A 94 0.95 -7.67 19.98
N SER A 95 0.39 -8.76 19.45
CA SER A 95 0.32 -9.05 18.01
C SER A 95 -1.08 -9.52 17.61
N LEU A 96 -1.35 -9.54 16.31
CA LEU A 96 -2.60 -10.06 15.77
C LEU A 96 -2.86 -11.52 16.20
N TRP A 97 -4.13 -11.86 16.40
CA TRP A 97 -4.54 -13.22 16.75
C TRP A 97 -4.26 -14.19 15.60
N LEU A 98 -3.61 -15.32 15.88
CA LEU A 98 -3.31 -16.33 14.85
C LEU A 98 -4.58 -16.88 14.18
N THR A 99 -5.66 -17.03 14.94
CA THR A 99 -6.96 -17.47 14.43
C THR A 99 -7.63 -16.43 13.53
N ASP A 100 -7.39 -15.13 13.77
CA ASP A 100 -7.83 -14.06 12.85
C ASP A 100 -6.98 -14.05 11.58
N ILE A 101 -5.66 -14.26 11.68
CA ILE A 101 -4.76 -14.40 10.52
C ILE A 101 -5.15 -15.61 9.66
N ALA A 102 -5.43 -16.76 10.29
CA ALA A 102 -5.87 -17.96 9.59
C ALA A 102 -7.19 -17.74 8.83
N HIS A 103 -8.16 -17.08 9.47
CA HIS A 103 -9.43 -16.74 8.86
C HIS A 103 -9.28 -15.71 7.74
N HIS A 104 -8.41 -14.69 7.91
CA HIS A 104 -8.07 -13.74 6.86
C HIS A 104 -7.56 -14.47 5.61
N HIS A 105 -6.57 -15.36 5.77
CA HIS A 105 -6.00 -16.11 4.66
C HIS A 105 -7.02 -17.02 3.96
N LEU A 106 -7.95 -17.61 4.71
CA LEU A 106 -9.02 -18.44 4.14
C LEU A 106 -9.97 -17.60 3.30
N ALA A 107 -10.37 -16.44 3.82
CA ALA A 107 -11.27 -15.52 3.14
C ALA A 107 -10.65 -14.99 1.83
N ILE A 108 -9.40 -14.51 1.86
CA ILE A 108 -8.75 -14.00 0.65
C ILE A 108 -8.42 -15.12 -0.34
N ALA A 109 -8.17 -16.35 0.13
CA ALA A 109 -7.97 -17.50 -0.75
C ALA A 109 -9.21 -17.75 -1.62
N ILE A 110 -10.40 -17.74 -1.01
CA ILE A 110 -11.68 -17.90 -1.73
C ILE A 110 -11.86 -16.77 -2.75
N ILE A 111 -11.61 -15.53 -2.37
CA ILE A 111 -11.71 -14.36 -3.27
C ILE A 111 -10.80 -14.55 -4.48
N PHE A 112 -9.55 -14.94 -4.27
CA PHE A 112 -8.58 -15.10 -5.36
C PHE A 112 -8.85 -16.32 -6.24
N ILE A 113 -9.32 -17.44 -5.67
CA ILE A 113 -9.74 -18.62 -6.43
C ILE A 113 -10.90 -18.23 -7.35
N VAL A 114 -11.93 -17.56 -6.83
CA VAL A 114 -13.09 -17.10 -7.63
C VAL A 114 -12.65 -16.10 -8.70
N ALA A 115 -11.84 -15.09 -8.34
CA ALA A 115 -11.33 -14.10 -9.28
C ALA A 115 -10.48 -14.73 -10.40
N GLY A 116 -9.73 -15.80 -10.11
CA GLY A 116 -8.94 -16.53 -11.09
C GLY A 116 -9.76 -17.28 -12.14
N HIS A 117 -11.09 -17.35 -12.02
CA HIS A 117 -11.99 -17.93 -13.03
C HIS A 117 -12.66 -16.88 -13.92
N MET A 118 -12.25 -15.60 -13.84
CA MET A 118 -12.87 -14.51 -14.58
C MET A 118 -12.51 -14.49 -16.07
N TYR A 119 -11.24 -14.69 -16.45
CA TYR A 119 -10.80 -14.44 -17.83
C TYR A 119 -10.87 -15.69 -18.71
N ARG A 120 -11.21 -15.49 -19.98
CA ARG A 120 -11.39 -16.56 -20.96
C ARG A 120 -10.11 -17.36 -21.17
N THR A 121 -10.26 -18.67 -21.26
CA THR A 121 -9.19 -19.62 -21.62
C THR A 121 -9.64 -20.49 -22.79
N ASN A 122 -8.92 -21.58 -23.08
CA ASN A 122 -9.23 -22.49 -24.19
C ASN A 122 -10.59 -23.20 -24.04
N TRP A 123 -11.24 -23.08 -22.87
CA TRP A 123 -12.56 -23.65 -22.56
C TRP A 123 -13.75 -22.79 -23.04
N GLY A 124 -13.49 -21.68 -23.75
CA GLY A 124 -14.53 -20.88 -24.41
C GLY A 124 -15.38 -19.97 -23.51
N ILE A 125 -15.32 -20.14 -22.18
CA ILE A 125 -16.06 -19.33 -21.19
C ILE A 125 -15.11 -18.36 -20.47
N GLY A 126 -15.61 -17.15 -20.17
CA GLY A 126 -14.91 -16.10 -19.44
C GLY A 126 -14.73 -14.81 -20.26
N HIS A 127 -14.06 -13.81 -19.68
CA HIS A 127 -13.89 -12.50 -20.29
C HIS A 127 -12.60 -12.36 -21.12
N ASN A 128 -12.69 -11.67 -22.25
CA ASN A 128 -11.53 -11.17 -22.99
C ASN A 128 -11.18 -9.76 -22.51
N ILE A 129 -9.98 -9.56 -21.99
CA ILE A 129 -9.53 -8.27 -21.44
C ILE A 129 -9.53 -7.18 -22.51
N LYS A 130 -9.18 -7.53 -23.75
CA LYS A 130 -9.22 -6.59 -24.87
C LYS A 130 -10.63 -6.03 -25.06
N ASP A 131 -11.62 -6.92 -25.13
CA ASP A 131 -13.02 -6.55 -25.36
C ASP A 131 -13.55 -5.69 -24.20
N ILE A 132 -13.16 -6.01 -22.94
CA ILE A 132 -13.48 -5.18 -21.78
C ILE A 132 -12.92 -3.76 -21.96
N LEU A 133 -11.64 -3.63 -22.29
CA LEU A 133 -10.99 -2.33 -22.45
C LEU A 133 -11.60 -1.53 -23.61
N GLU A 134 -11.83 -2.16 -24.76
CA GLU A 134 -12.40 -1.49 -25.93
C GLU A 134 -13.84 -1.03 -25.72
N ALA A 135 -14.63 -1.77 -24.93
CA ALA A 135 -16.00 -1.40 -24.56
C ALA A 135 -16.07 -0.33 -23.48
N HIS A 136 -15.02 -0.18 -22.65
CA HIS A 136 -15.02 0.75 -21.53
C HIS A 136 -14.66 2.18 -21.96
N THR A 137 -15.61 2.84 -22.65
CA THR A 137 -15.50 4.25 -23.06
C THR A 137 -16.38 5.14 -22.18
N PRO A 138 -15.86 6.27 -21.68
CA PRO A 138 -16.63 7.15 -20.80
C PRO A 138 -17.83 7.76 -21.54
N PRO A 139 -19.02 7.81 -20.93
CA PRO A 139 -20.22 8.39 -21.56
C PRO A 139 -20.05 9.85 -21.95
N SER A 140 -19.19 10.59 -21.23
CA SER A 140 -18.97 12.02 -21.44
C SER A 140 -18.12 12.36 -22.67
N GLY A 141 -17.43 11.38 -23.28
CA GLY A 141 -16.49 11.60 -24.38
C GLY A 141 -15.23 12.41 -24.01
N LYS A 142 -15.11 12.92 -22.77
CA LYS A 142 -14.03 13.82 -22.34
C LYS A 142 -12.64 13.17 -22.24
N LEU A 143 -12.55 11.85 -22.35
CA LEU A 143 -11.28 11.09 -22.33
C LEU A 143 -10.92 10.49 -23.70
N GLY A 144 -11.41 11.11 -24.78
CA GLY A 144 -11.14 10.66 -26.15
C GLY A 144 -11.74 9.29 -26.44
N LYS A 145 -11.00 8.44 -27.15
CA LYS A 145 -11.38 7.07 -27.51
C LYS A 145 -11.26 6.08 -26.34
N GLY A 146 -11.02 6.55 -25.10
CA GLY A 146 -10.94 5.70 -23.91
C GLY A 146 -9.74 4.76 -23.94
N HIS A 147 -9.95 3.49 -23.61
CA HIS A 147 -8.89 2.48 -23.46
C HIS A 147 -8.55 1.70 -24.74
N LYS A 148 -9.04 2.14 -25.91
CA LYS A 148 -8.76 1.47 -27.19
C LYS A 148 -7.25 1.39 -27.47
N GLY A 149 -6.79 0.22 -27.89
CA GLY A 149 -5.38 -0.07 -28.18
C GLY A 149 -4.46 -0.22 -26.95
N LEU A 150 -4.97 -0.04 -25.72
CA LEU A 150 -4.16 -0.21 -24.51
C LEU A 150 -3.78 -1.67 -24.27
N PHE A 151 -4.64 -2.63 -24.64
CA PHE A 151 -4.34 -4.05 -24.47
C PHE A 151 -3.04 -4.39 -25.19
N GLU A 152 -2.95 -4.13 -26.50
CA GLU A 152 -1.75 -4.39 -27.29
C GLU A 152 -0.55 -3.55 -26.83
N THR A 153 -0.79 -2.29 -26.48
CA THR A 153 0.27 -1.38 -26.00
C THR A 153 0.93 -1.93 -24.73
N ILE A 154 0.14 -2.46 -23.79
CA ILE A 154 0.64 -3.03 -22.54
C ILE A 154 1.23 -4.42 -22.76
N THR A 155 0.55 -5.30 -23.50
CA THR A 155 1.01 -6.69 -23.64
C THR A 155 2.26 -6.84 -24.50
N ASN A 156 2.47 -5.92 -25.45
CA ASN A 156 3.62 -5.98 -26.36
C ASN A 156 4.88 -5.29 -25.81
N SER A 157 4.77 -4.48 -24.75
CA SER A 157 5.92 -3.84 -24.11
C SER A 157 6.22 -4.47 -22.74
N LEU A 158 7.43 -4.99 -22.59
CA LEU A 158 7.92 -5.45 -21.29
C LEU A 158 8.21 -4.27 -20.35
N HIS A 159 8.57 -3.09 -20.88
CA HIS A 159 8.88 -1.93 -20.06
C HIS A 159 7.66 -1.36 -19.35
N ILE A 160 6.51 -1.25 -20.02
CA ILE A 160 5.29 -0.80 -19.33
C ILE A 160 4.75 -1.87 -18.37
N GLN A 161 4.87 -3.17 -18.70
CA GLN A 161 4.53 -4.24 -17.77
C GLN A 161 5.40 -4.19 -16.50
N LEU A 162 6.71 -3.99 -16.66
CA LEU A 162 7.63 -3.85 -15.53
C LEU A 162 7.34 -2.57 -14.75
N GLY A 163 7.08 -1.45 -15.43
CA GLY A 163 6.71 -0.19 -14.78
C GLY A 163 5.46 -0.34 -13.90
N LEU A 164 4.40 -0.96 -14.42
CA LEU A 164 3.17 -1.21 -13.66
C LEU A 164 3.37 -2.21 -12.51
N ALA A 165 4.16 -3.25 -12.73
CA ALA A 165 4.48 -4.23 -11.70
C ALA A 165 5.28 -3.60 -10.56
N LEU A 166 6.29 -2.79 -10.87
CA LEU A 166 7.09 -2.06 -9.87
C LEU A 166 6.26 -1.00 -9.14
N ALA A 167 5.36 -0.29 -9.83
CA ALA A 167 4.47 0.68 -9.18
C ALA A 167 3.53 -0.01 -8.20
N SER A 168 2.91 -1.12 -8.62
CA SER A 168 2.00 -1.90 -7.77
C SER A 168 2.76 -2.52 -6.58
N LEU A 169 3.95 -3.08 -6.83
CA LEU A 169 4.81 -3.64 -5.79
C LEU A 169 5.29 -2.57 -4.81
N GLY A 170 5.74 -1.40 -5.29
CA GLY A 170 6.19 -0.30 -4.45
C GLY A 170 5.09 0.22 -3.52
N VAL A 171 3.86 0.34 -4.02
CA VAL A 171 2.69 0.72 -3.19
C VAL A 171 2.45 -0.33 -2.10
N ILE A 172 2.39 -1.62 -2.43
CA ILE A 172 2.14 -2.65 -1.41
C ILE A 172 3.33 -2.81 -0.46
N THR A 173 4.57 -2.58 -0.88
CA THR A 173 5.74 -2.60 -0.01
C THR A 173 5.68 -1.49 1.03
N SER A 174 5.25 -0.28 0.64
CA SER A 174 5.02 0.80 1.61
C SER A 174 3.85 0.48 2.54
N LEU A 175 2.76 -0.10 2.00
CA LEU A 175 1.62 -0.55 2.81
C LEU A 175 2.03 -1.59 3.85
N VAL A 176 2.91 -2.52 3.50
CA VAL A 176 3.49 -3.50 4.43
C VAL A 176 4.22 -2.79 5.57
N ALA A 177 5.06 -1.79 5.27
CA ALA A 177 5.75 -1.02 6.30
C ALA A 177 4.76 -0.35 7.27
N GLN A 178 3.75 0.34 6.72
CA GLN A 178 2.75 1.08 7.50
C GLN A 178 1.86 0.15 8.34
N HIS A 179 1.43 -0.99 7.79
CA HIS A 179 0.58 -1.92 8.52
C HIS A 179 1.35 -2.72 9.56
N MET A 180 2.58 -3.16 9.28
CA MET A 180 3.32 -4.01 10.21
C MET A 180 3.70 -3.29 11.51
N TYR A 181 4.00 -2.00 11.47
CA TYR A 181 4.32 -1.28 12.71
C TYR A 181 3.07 -0.99 13.54
N ALA A 182 1.94 -0.66 12.90
CA ALA A 182 0.70 -0.30 13.57
C ALA A 182 -0.13 -1.54 14.02
N MET A 183 -0.05 -2.63 13.27
CA MET A 183 -0.75 -3.90 13.51
C MET A 183 0.26 -5.07 13.45
N PRO A 184 1.07 -5.27 14.51
CA PRO A 184 2.16 -6.25 14.51
C PRO A 184 1.63 -7.67 14.27
N PRO A 185 2.04 -8.36 13.18
CA PRO A 185 1.54 -9.70 12.88
C PRO A 185 2.31 -10.82 13.59
N TYR A 186 3.46 -10.51 14.19
CA TYR A 186 4.36 -11.48 14.80
C TYR A 186 4.42 -11.30 16.32
N ALA A 187 4.37 -12.42 17.05
CA ALA A 187 4.41 -12.42 18.50
C ALA A 187 5.66 -11.71 19.04
N PHE A 188 5.43 -10.79 19.99
CA PHE A 188 6.47 -10.02 20.69
C PHE A 188 7.27 -9.03 19.83
N MET A 189 6.98 -8.90 18.52
CA MET A 189 7.63 -7.92 17.65
C MET A 189 7.47 -6.48 18.17
N ALA A 190 6.31 -6.14 18.72
CA ALA A 190 6.05 -4.81 19.29
C ALA A 190 6.93 -4.44 20.50
N LYS A 191 7.64 -5.42 21.08
CA LYS A 191 8.55 -5.22 22.21
C LYS A 191 10.02 -5.16 21.78
N ASP A 192 10.33 -5.60 20.56
CA ASP A 192 11.67 -5.48 19.97
C ASP A 192 11.71 -4.25 19.07
N PHE A 193 12.02 -3.10 19.70
CA PHE A 193 12.01 -1.81 19.03
C PHE A 193 13.05 -1.71 17.91
N THR A 194 14.21 -2.37 18.06
CA THR A 194 15.26 -2.34 17.03
C THR A 194 14.81 -3.11 15.79
N THR A 195 14.22 -4.30 15.98
CA THR A 195 13.66 -5.07 14.86
C THR A 195 12.52 -4.31 14.18
N GLN A 196 11.61 -3.70 14.94
CA GLN A 196 10.50 -2.94 14.36
C GLN A 196 10.99 -1.72 13.56
N ALA A 197 11.93 -0.94 14.10
CA ALA A 197 12.53 0.20 13.40
C ALA A 197 13.28 -0.22 12.13
N ALA A 198 14.03 -1.33 12.19
CA ALA A 198 14.75 -1.86 11.05
C ALA A 198 13.79 -2.31 9.94
N LEU A 199 12.70 -3.02 10.28
CA LEU A 199 11.71 -3.50 9.32
C LEU A 199 10.96 -2.37 8.63
N TYR A 200 10.53 -1.35 9.38
CA TYR A 200 9.86 -0.17 8.81
C TYR A 200 10.77 0.56 7.83
N THR A 201 11.99 0.91 8.27
CA THR A 201 12.99 1.59 7.45
C THR A 201 13.31 0.79 6.20
N HIS A 202 13.61 -0.50 6.35
CA HIS A 202 13.94 -1.41 5.25
C HIS A 202 12.87 -1.40 4.14
N HIS A 203 11.60 -1.63 4.50
CA HIS A 203 10.53 -1.69 3.52
C HIS A 203 10.25 -0.32 2.89
N GLN A 204 10.37 0.78 3.62
CA GLN A 204 10.19 2.12 3.06
C GLN A 204 11.26 2.48 2.02
N TYR A 205 12.53 2.14 2.27
CA TYR A 205 13.59 2.33 1.27
C TYR A 205 13.38 1.45 0.03
N ILE A 206 13.02 0.17 0.20
CA ILE A 206 12.69 -0.70 -0.95
C ILE A 206 11.52 -0.12 -1.75
N ALA A 207 10.45 0.33 -1.08
CA ALA A 207 9.31 0.95 -1.73
C ALA A 207 9.73 2.16 -2.58
N GLY A 208 10.60 3.04 -2.04
CA GLY A 208 11.15 4.18 -2.77
C GLY A 208 11.89 3.77 -4.05
N PHE A 209 12.77 2.78 -3.98
CA PHE A 209 13.50 2.26 -5.15
C PHE A 209 12.57 1.61 -6.19
N LEU A 210 11.57 0.84 -5.75
CA LEU A 210 10.57 0.25 -6.65
C LEU A 210 9.77 1.34 -7.37
N MET A 211 9.34 2.39 -6.65
CA MET A 211 8.58 3.50 -7.23
C MET A 211 9.39 4.30 -8.25
N VAL A 212 10.64 4.65 -7.95
CA VAL A 212 11.53 5.34 -8.91
C VAL A 212 11.76 4.45 -10.15
N GLY A 213 12.01 3.15 -9.94
CA GLY A 213 12.18 2.18 -11.03
C GLY A 213 10.94 2.05 -11.92
N ALA A 214 9.74 2.15 -11.34
CA ALA A 214 8.48 2.12 -12.06
C ALA A 214 8.39 3.25 -13.11
N PHE A 215 8.68 4.49 -12.69
CA PHE A 215 8.67 5.65 -13.57
C PHE A 215 9.82 5.61 -14.59
N ALA A 216 11.00 5.13 -14.20
CA ALA A 216 12.11 4.92 -15.13
C ALA A 216 11.70 3.99 -16.28
N HIS A 217 11.07 2.85 -15.97
CA HIS A 217 10.57 1.93 -16.99
C HIS A 217 9.40 2.49 -17.80
N GLY A 218 8.55 3.35 -17.20
CA GLY A 218 7.56 4.14 -17.93
C GLY A 218 8.19 5.09 -18.96
N ALA A 219 9.27 5.79 -18.59
CA ALA A 219 10.01 6.66 -19.50
C ALA A 219 10.69 5.85 -20.63
N ILE A 220 11.31 4.71 -20.31
CA ILE A 220 11.90 3.81 -21.31
C ILE A 220 10.82 3.31 -22.29
N PHE A 221 9.63 2.95 -21.80
CA PHE A 221 8.48 2.62 -22.64
C PHE A 221 8.12 3.76 -23.61
N PHE A 222 8.04 5.01 -23.13
CA PHE A 222 7.74 6.15 -24.00
C PHE A 222 8.79 6.37 -25.09
N VAL A 223 10.07 6.10 -24.82
CA VAL A 223 11.13 6.23 -25.80
C VAL A 223 11.10 5.09 -26.82
N ARG A 224 11.06 3.85 -26.36
CA ARG A 224 11.33 2.66 -27.19
C ARG A 224 10.09 2.02 -27.80
N ASP A 225 9.02 1.93 -27.03
CA ASP A 225 7.92 1.00 -27.34
C ASP A 225 6.60 1.73 -27.66
N TYR A 226 6.46 2.99 -27.24
CA TYR A 226 5.26 3.78 -27.51
C TYR A 226 5.12 4.14 -29.00
N ASP A 227 3.98 3.72 -29.56
CA ASP A 227 3.55 4.02 -30.92
C ASP A 227 2.37 5.02 -30.89
N PRO A 228 2.59 6.28 -31.34
CA PRO A 228 1.55 7.29 -31.39
C PRO A 228 0.37 6.94 -32.31
N GLN A 229 0.61 6.19 -33.39
CA GLN A 229 -0.43 5.83 -34.36
C GLN A 229 -1.41 4.82 -33.75
N LYS A 230 -0.88 3.79 -33.07
CA LYS A 230 -1.71 2.79 -32.37
C LYS A 230 -2.47 3.37 -31.18
N ASN A 231 -1.91 4.40 -30.54
CA ASN A 231 -2.50 5.04 -29.37
C ASN A 231 -3.32 6.30 -29.73
N ALA A 232 -3.54 6.59 -31.02
CA ALA A 232 -4.14 7.84 -31.47
C ALA A 232 -5.52 8.11 -30.86
N GLY A 233 -5.59 9.18 -30.06
CA GLY A 233 -6.82 9.65 -29.40
C GLY A 233 -7.28 8.81 -28.20
N ASN A 234 -6.50 7.83 -27.74
CA ASN A 234 -6.78 7.12 -26.49
C ASN A 234 -6.30 7.94 -25.27
N VAL A 235 -6.53 7.43 -24.06
CA VAL A 235 -6.15 8.11 -22.81
C VAL A 235 -4.66 8.45 -22.70
N LEU A 236 -3.78 7.61 -23.26
CA LEU A 236 -2.33 7.78 -23.18
C LEU A 236 -1.86 8.90 -24.11
N ALA A 237 -2.36 8.93 -25.35
CA ALA A 237 -2.09 10.03 -26.28
C ALA A 237 -2.64 11.35 -25.72
N ARG A 238 -3.87 11.34 -25.20
CA ARG A 238 -4.49 12.53 -24.62
C ARG A 238 -3.67 13.11 -23.48
N MET A 239 -3.16 12.28 -22.57
CA MET A 239 -2.26 12.71 -21.48
C MET A 239 -1.02 13.44 -22.03
N LEU A 240 -0.40 12.93 -23.09
CA LEU A 240 0.76 13.58 -23.72
C LEU A 240 0.41 14.93 -24.36
N GLU A 241 -0.81 15.11 -24.88
CA GLU A 241 -1.27 16.38 -25.48
C GLU A 241 -1.38 17.53 -24.48
N HIS A 242 -1.50 17.25 -23.18
CA HIS A 242 -1.58 18.26 -22.13
C HIS A 242 -0.51 18.06 -21.04
N LYS A 243 0.64 17.49 -21.41
CA LYS A 243 1.75 17.23 -20.48
C LYS A 243 2.23 18.48 -19.76
N GLU A 244 2.22 19.64 -20.41
CA GLU A 244 2.66 20.91 -19.84
C GLU A 244 1.75 21.34 -18.68
N ALA A 245 0.44 21.04 -18.76
CA ALA A 245 -0.49 21.32 -17.68
C ALA A 245 -0.21 20.40 -16.47
N ILE A 246 0.05 19.11 -16.70
CA ILE A 246 0.40 18.16 -15.62
C ILE A 246 1.68 18.62 -14.90
N ILE A 247 2.73 18.92 -15.68
CA ILE A 247 4.03 19.35 -15.16
C ILE A 247 3.90 20.68 -14.40
N SER A 248 3.15 21.65 -14.93
CA SER A 248 3.00 22.96 -14.28
C SER A 248 2.24 22.88 -12.95
N HIS A 249 1.21 22.03 -12.85
CA HIS A 249 0.48 21.84 -11.60
C HIS A 249 1.31 21.11 -10.55
N LEU A 250 2.09 20.09 -10.94
CA LEU A 250 3.04 19.44 -10.02
C LEU A 250 4.13 20.40 -9.56
N SER A 251 4.62 21.28 -10.44
CA SER A 251 5.57 22.34 -10.09
C SER A 251 4.96 23.33 -9.10
N TRP A 252 3.74 23.80 -9.35
CA TRP A 252 3.02 24.68 -8.43
C TRP A 252 2.84 24.03 -7.06
N ALA A 253 2.38 22.78 -6.98
CA ALA A 253 2.18 22.08 -5.73
C ALA A 253 3.50 21.92 -4.94
N SER A 254 4.58 21.58 -5.64
CA SER A 254 5.91 21.44 -5.02
C SER A 254 6.42 22.78 -4.48
N LEU A 255 6.29 23.87 -5.24
CA LEU A 255 6.67 25.22 -4.80
C LEU A 255 5.80 25.70 -3.63
N PHE A 256 4.49 25.49 -3.72
CA PHE A 256 3.54 25.84 -2.67
C PHE A 256 3.90 25.14 -1.36
N LEU A 257 4.05 23.81 -1.39
CA LEU A 257 4.42 23.04 -0.20
C LEU A 257 5.80 23.46 0.33
N GLY A 258 6.77 23.69 -0.56
CA GLY A 258 8.12 24.09 -0.20
C GLY A 258 8.17 25.42 0.55
N PHE A 259 7.57 26.46 -0.03
CA PHE A 259 7.58 27.79 0.58
C PHE A 259 6.86 27.83 1.94
N HIS A 260 5.70 27.19 2.06
CA HIS A 260 4.92 27.26 3.29
C HIS A 260 5.48 26.35 4.38
N THR A 261 5.88 25.13 4.06
CA THR A 261 6.41 24.18 5.06
C THR A 261 7.72 24.70 5.62
N LEU A 262 8.68 25.06 4.75
CA LEU A 262 9.96 25.61 5.19
C LEU A 262 9.78 26.96 5.88
N GLY A 263 8.88 27.81 5.39
CA GLY A 263 8.58 29.11 6.00
C GLY A 263 8.07 28.96 7.45
N LEU A 264 7.22 27.98 7.72
CA LEU A 264 6.74 27.69 9.07
C LEU A 264 7.85 27.14 9.99
N TYR A 265 8.71 26.24 9.48
CA TYR A 265 9.87 25.78 10.25
C TYR A 265 10.79 26.95 10.62
N ILE A 266 11.18 27.79 9.65
CA ILE A 266 12.05 28.96 9.89
C ILE A 266 11.40 29.95 10.86
N HIS A 267 10.09 30.21 10.72
CA HIS A 267 9.34 31.07 11.64
C HIS A 267 9.42 30.52 13.07
N ASN A 268 9.10 29.24 13.25
CA ASN A 268 9.07 28.59 14.56
C ASN A 268 10.47 28.58 15.21
N ASP A 269 11.52 28.24 14.45
CA ASP A 269 12.90 28.29 14.95
C ASP A 269 13.30 29.71 15.37
N THR A 270 12.93 30.73 14.58
CA THR A 270 13.28 32.13 14.86
C THR A 270 12.61 32.63 16.14
N VAL A 271 11.32 32.36 16.34
CA VAL A 271 10.61 32.81 17.55
C VAL A 271 11.04 32.06 18.80
N ILE A 272 11.39 30.76 18.68
CA ILE A 272 12.00 29.99 19.78
C ILE A 272 13.37 30.58 20.13
N ALA A 273 14.21 30.88 19.13
CA ALA A 273 15.52 31.48 19.35
C ALA A 273 15.44 32.85 20.04
N PHE A 274 14.35 33.60 19.82
CA PHE A 274 14.07 34.85 20.55
C PHE A 274 13.40 34.66 21.93
N GLY A 275 13.25 33.42 22.41
CA GLY A 275 12.69 33.13 23.73
C GLY A 275 11.18 33.33 23.81
N ALA A 276 10.46 33.32 22.68
CA ALA A 276 9.02 33.50 22.58
C ALA A 276 8.31 32.27 21.97
N PRO A 277 8.37 31.09 22.62
CA PRO A 277 7.81 29.85 22.08
C PRO A 277 6.29 29.90 21.86
N GLU A 278 5.57 30.78 22.57
CA GLU A 278 4.14 31.01 22.41
C GLU A 278 3.77 31.68 21.08
N LYS A 279 4.74 32.27 20.37
CA LYS A 279 4.56 32.90 19.05
C LYS A 279 4.76 31.93 17.88
N GLN A 280 4.99 30.65 18.17
CA GLN A 280 5.01 29.62 17.14
C GLN A 280 3.64 29.50 16.47
N ILE A 281 3.65 29.12 15.20
CA ILE A 281 2.45 28.74 14.47
C ILE A 281 2.33 27.22 14.56
N LEU A 282 1.43 26.77 15.44
CA LEU A 282 1.16 25.35 15.69
C LEU A 282 -0.21 25.00 15.12
N ILE A 283 -0.22 24.29 14.00
CA ILE A 283 -1.45 23.89 13.30
C ILE A 283 -1.79 22.46 13.68
N GLU A 284 -2.96 22.25 14.26
CA GLU A 284 -3.46 20.91 14.58
C GLU A 284 -3.88 20.15 13.31
N PRO A 285 -3.49 18.87 13.14
CA PRO A 285 -3.89 18.05 12.00
C PRO A 285 -5.31 17.51 12.17
N VAL A 286 -6.30 18.41 12.24
CA VAL A 286 -7.70 18.08 12.56
C VAL A 286 -8.32 17.03 11.63
N PHE A 287 -7.91 16.98 10.36
CA PHE A 287 -8.36 15.95 9.44
C PHE A 287 -7.82 14.56 9.79
N ALA A 288 -6.56 14.45 10.20
CA ALA A 288 -5.99 13.18 10.65
C ALA A 288 -6.63 12.75 11.97
N GLN A 289 -6.80 13.68 12.92
CA GLN A 289 -7.47 13.43 14.21
C GLN A 289 -8.92 12.97 14.01
N TRP A 290 -9.63 13.56 13.05
CA TRP A 290 -10.98 13.13 12.66
C TRP A 290 -11.02 11.70 12.09
N ILE A 291 -10.01 11.28 11.32
CA ILE A 291 -9.89 9.89 10.85
C ILE A 291 -9.64 8.93 12.03
N GLN A 292 -8.79 9.30 12.99
CA GLN A 292 -8.58 8.49 14.19
C GLN A 292 -9.88 8.34 15.00
N ALA A 293 -10.63 9.44 15.17
CA ALA A 293 -11.91 9.41 15.86
C ALA A 293 -12.98 8.61 15.09
N SER A 294 -13.02 8.76 13.76
CA SER A 294 -13.90 7.96 12.90
C SER A 294 -13.61 6.47 12.98
N SER A 295 -12.35 6.12 13.28
CA SER A 295 -11.87 4.76 13.52
C SER A 295 -12.11 4.27 14.96
N GLY A 296 -12.69 5.08 15.86
CA GLY A 296 -13.04 4.67 17.22
C GLY A 296 -12.12 5.19 18.32
N LYS A 297 -11.15 6.06 18.01
CA LYS A 297 -10.30 6.69 19.02
C LYS A 297 -11.06 7.79 19.76
N ALA A 298 -11.27 7.63 21.06
CA ALA A 298 -12.09 8.54 21.86
C ALA A 298 -11.35 9.84 22.26
N LEU A 299 -10.01 9.85 22.20
CA LEU A 299 -9.14 10.90 22.74
C LEU A 299 -9.51 12.33 22.30
N TYR A 300 -9.90 12.50 21.04
CA TYR A 300 -10.15 13.83 20.45
C TYR A 300 -11.59 14.34 20.60
N GLY A 301 -12.51 13.51 21.10
CA GLY A 301 -13.88 13.94 21.39
C GLY A 301 -14.76 14.34 20.20
N PHE A 302 -14.40 13.99 18.96
CA PHE A 302 -15.22 14.31 17.77
C PHE A 302 -16.60 13.63 17.77
N ASN A 303 -16.76 12.48 18.45
CA ASN A 303 -18.01 11.71 18.52
C ASN A 303 -18.62 11.44 17.13
N VAL A 304 -17.83 10.82 16.24
CA VAL A 304 -18.22 10.48 14.85
C VAL A 304 -17.97 9.01 14.55
N LEU A 305 -18.85 8.41 13.72
CA LEU A 305 -18.74 7.04 13.25
C LEU A 305 -18.45 6.04 14.39
N LEU A 306 -17.28 5.41 14.43
CA LEU A 306 -16.97 4.36 15.42
C LEU A 306 -16.65 4.91 16.83
N SER A 307 -16.37 6.22 16.97
CA SER A 307 -16.25 6.85 18.31
C SER A 307 -17.60 7.28 18.89
N ALA A 308 -18.70 7.20 18.11
CA ALA A 308 -20.03 7.56 18.57
C ALA A 308 -20.82 6.32 18.99
N ASN A 309 -21.17 6.22 20.28
CA ASN A 309 -21.84 5.06 20.89
C ASN A 309 -23.14 4.61 20.19
N ASN A 310 -23.87 5.53 19.55
CA ASN A 310 -25.16 5.27 18.89
C ASN A 310 -25.11 5.32 17.36
N SER A 311 -23.91 5.24 16.77
CA SER A 311 -23.76 5.22 15.31
C SER A 311 -24.19 3.88 14.70
N VAL A 312 -24.79 3.93 13.52
CA VAL A 312 -25.11 2.74 12.71
C VAL A 312 -23.87 1.88 12.48
N ALA A 313 -22.69 2.49 12.31
CA ALA A 313 -21.43 1.79 12.11
C ALA A 313 -21.02 0.95 13.34
N VAL A 314 -21.25 1.48 14.55
CA VAL A 314 -20.98 0.75 15.80
C VAL A 314 -21.96 -0.41 15.93
N GLN A 315 -23.26 -0.16 15.78
CA GLN A 315 -24.30 -1.19 15.91
C GLN A 315 -24.08 -2.37 14.95
N ALA A 316 -23.69 -2.10 13.70
CA ALA A 316 -23.44 -3.14 12.70
C ALA A 316 -22.19 -3.99 12.99
N SER A 317 -21.22 -3.46 13.73
CA SER A 317 -19.89 -4.10 13.92
C SER A 317 -19.66 -4.63 15.33
N ASN A 318 -20.51 -4.24 16.30
CA ASN A 318 -20.30 -4.46 17.74
C ASN A 318 -20.16 -5.93 18.15
N ASN A 319 -20.86 -6.84 17.48
CA ASN A 319 -20.85 -8.27 17.84
C ASN A 319 -19.87 -9.09 16.98
N ILE A 320 -18.95 -8.42 16.28
CA ILE A 320 -18.07 -9.03 15.29
C ILE A 320 -16.61 -8.77 15.70
N TRP A 321 -16.01 -7.67 15.24
CA TRP A 321 -14.58 -7.33 15.44
C TRP A 321 -14.37 -6.07 16.29
N LEU A 322 -15.42 -5.28 16.47
CA LEU A 322 -15.31 -3.92 16.99
C LEU A 322 -14.83 -3.85 18.46
N PRO A 323 -15.26 -4.72 19.40
CA PRO A 323 -14.81 -4.61 20.78
C PRO A 323 -13.29 -4.73 20.94
N GLY A 324 -12.67 -5.75 20.31
CA GLY A 324 -11.21 -5.93 20.35
C GLY A 324 -10.47 -4.79 19.64
N TRP A 325 -11.04 -4.26 18.55
CA TRP A 325 -10.50 -3.08 17.87
C TRP A 325 -10.54 -1.82 18.75
N LEU A 326 -11.69 -1.53 19.39
CA LEU A 326 -11.84 -0.37 20.25
C LEU A 326 -10.94 -0.43 21.48
N GLU A 327 -10.73 -1.63 22.03
CA GLU A 327 -9.73 -1.85 23.08
C GLU A 327 -8.33 -1.50 22.57
N ALA A 328 -7.93 -2.03 21.40
CA ALA A 328 -6.61 -1.82 20.85
C ALA A 328 -6.34 -0.34 20.50
N ILE A 329 -7.25 0.34 19.80
CA ILE A 329 -7.04 1.74 19.34
C ILE A 329 -7.06 2.75 20.48
N ASN A 330 -7.69 2.42 21.61
CA ASN A 330 -7.70 3.27 22.82
C ASN A 330 -6.66 2.83 23.86
N SER A 331 -5.94 1.73 23.62
CA SER A 331 -4.81 1.32 24.44
C SER A 331 -3.61 2.20 24.13
N GLY A 332 -3.28 3.13 25.04
CA GLY A 332 -2.09 4.00 24.93
C GLY A 332 -0.74 3.27 25.06
N LYS A 333 -0.70 1.96 24.80
CA LYS A 333 0.46 1.08 24.98
C LYS A 333 0.93 0.40 23.68
N ASN A 334 0.36 0.77 22.54
CA ASN A 334 0.73 0.23 21.23
C ASN A 334 0.89 1.36 20.20
N SER A 335 1.19 1.00 18.95
CA SER A 335 1.39 1.94 17.84
C SER A 335 0.17 2.09 16.92
N LEU A 336 -0.98 1.51 17.27
CA LEU A 336 -2.19 1.58 16.48
C LEU A 336 -2.78 2.99 16.58
N PHE A 337 -2.71 3.77 15.50
CA PHE A 337 -3.15 5.17 15.45
C PHE A 337 -2.56 6.01 16.59
N LEU A 338 -1.23 6.20 16.60
CA LEU A 338 -0.55 7.10 17.53
C LEU A 338 -1.19 8.49 17.56
N THR A 339 -1.17 9.15 18.71
CA THR A 339 -1.70 10.52 18.85
C THR A 339 -0.86 11.48 18.03
N VAL A 340 -1.52 12.22 17.14
CA VAL A 340 -0.91 13.22 16.27
C VAL A 340 -1.24 14.64 16.73
N GLY A 341 -0.27 15.55 16.54
CA GLY A 341 -0.36 16.97 16.86
C GLY A 341 0.39 17.87 15.86
N PRO A 342 0.78 19.09 16.25
CA PRO A 342 1.34 20.07 15.31
C PRO A 342 2.69 19.68 14.69
N GLY A 343 3.53 18.93 15.42
CA GLY A 343 4.77 18.39 14.88
C GLY A 343 4.50 17.42 13.73
N ASP A 344 3.54 16.51 13.91
CA ASP A 344 3.09 15.58 12.87
C ASP A 344 2.55 16.34 11.65
N PHE A 345 1.80 17.42 11.85
CA PHE A 345 1.29 18.26 10.76
C PHE A 345 2.44 18.75 9.86
N LEU A 346 3.49 19.34 10.45
CA LEU A 346 4.59 19.91 9.68
C LEU A 346 5.39 18.83 8.93
N VAL A 347 5.73 17.72 9.59
CA VAL A 347 6.51 16.65 8.94
C VAL A 347 5.70 15.98 7.82
N HIS A 348 4.38 15.80 7.97
CA HIS A 348 3.56 15.26 6.88
C HIS A 348 3.52 16.18 5.66
N HIS A 349 3.59 17.51 5.85
CA HIS A 349 3.70 18.46 4.74
C HIS A 349 5.11 18.44 4.10
N ALA A 350 6.17 18.19 4.87
CA ALA A 350 7.51 17.96 4.34
C ALA A 350 7.57 16.65 3.53
N ILE A 351 6.96 15.58 4.02
CA ILE A 351 6.81 14.31 3.28
C ILE A 351 6.03 14.56 1.99
N ALA A 352 4.91 15.30 2.06
CA ALA A 352 4.13 15.65 0.87
C ALA A 352 4.96 16.45 -0.14
N LEU A 353 5.77 17.41 0.29
CA LEU A 353 6.72 18.14 -0.56
C LEU A 353 7.68 17.17 -1.26
N GLY A 354 8.30 16.27 -0.51
CA GLY A 354 9.24 15.28 -1.03
C GLY A 354 8.60 14.38 -2.09
N LEU A 355 7.40 13.85 -1.80
CA LEU A 355 6.63 13.02 -2.73
C LEU A 355 6.24 13.78 -4.02
N HIS A 356 5.71 15.00 -3.91
CA HIS A 356 5.32 15.79 -5.08
C HIS A 356 6.53 16.21 -5.93
N THR A 357 7.65 16.57 -5.30
CA THR A 357 8.87 16.96 -6.03
C THR A 357 9.52 15.75 -6.71
N THR A 358 9.58 14.60 -6.03
CA THR A 358 10.05 13.34 -6.64
C THR A 358 9.18 12.95 -7.84
N ALA A 359 7.85 13.02 -7.67
CA ALA A 359 6.90 12.74 -8.75
C ALA A 359 7.03 13.74 -9.91
N LEU A 360 7.20 15.03 -9.64
CA LEU A 360 7.44 16.05 -10.66
C LEU A 360 8.65 15.70 -11.53
N ILE A 361 9.78 15.36 -10.92
CA ILE A 361 11.02 15.04 -11.64
C ILE A 361 10.80 13.80 -12.54
N LEU A 362 10.23 12.74 -11.96
CA LEU A 362 9.96 11.49 -12.67
C LEU A 362 8.94 11.64 -13.81
N VAL A 363 7.81 12.30 -13.54
CA VAL A 363 6.73 12.54 -14.52
C VAL A 363 7.24 13.43 -15.64
N LYS A 364 7.91 14.54 -15.33
CA LYS A 364 8.49 15.42 -16.35
C LYS A 364 9.53 14.69 -17.19
N GLY A 365 10.40 13.89 -16.56
CA GLY A 365 11.37 13.04 -17.24
C GLY A 365 10.72 12.09 -18.25
N ALA A 366 9.63 11.43 -17.86
CA ALA A 366 8.89 10.51 -18.73
C ALA A 366 8.12 11.22 -19.87
N LEU A 367 7.43 12.32 -19.57
CA LEU A 367 6.61 13.05 -20.55
C LEU A 367 7.44 13.84 -21.58
N ASP A 368 8.65 14.26 -21.22
CA ASP A 368 9.61 14.91 -22.13
C ASP A 368 10.62 13.93 -22.75
N ALA A 369 10.50 12.62 -22.47
CA ALA A 369 11.47 11.62 -22.92
C ALA A 369 11.54 11.52 -24.45
N ARG A 370 10.42 11.71 -25.15
CA ARG A 370 10.37 11.67 -26.61
C ARG A 370 10.84 12.95 -27.29
N GLY A 371 10.78 14.08 -26.57
CA GLY A 371 11.09 15.40 -27.10
C GLY A 371 10.56 16.52 -26.21
N SER A 372 11.31 17.62 -26.19
CA SER A 372 10.94 18.90 -25.57
C SER A 372 11.22 20.05 -26.53
N LYS A 373 10.87 21.28 -26.18
CA LYS A 373 11.19 22.46 -27.02
C LYS A 373 12.69 22.63 -27.25
N LEU A 374 13.53 22.27 -26.28
CA LEU A 374 14.99 22.43 -26.34
C LEU A 374 15.68 21.35 -27.18
N MET A 375 15.09 20.15 -27.23
CA MET A 375 15.56 19.00 -28.02
C MET A 375 14.34 18.19 -28.50
N PRO A 376 13.75 18.55 -29.66
CA PRO A 376 12.51 17.94 -30.16
C PRO A 376 12.66 16.47 -30.59
N ASP A 377 13.85 16.09 -31.01
CA ASP A 377 14.25 14.79 -31.56
C ASP A 377 14.85 13.85 -30.50
N LYS A 378 14.62 14.11 -29.22
CA LYS A 378 15.20 13.35 -28.10
C LYS A 378 15.01 11.84 -28.19
N LYS A 379 13.87 11.38 -28.70
CA LYS A 379 13.59 9.94 -28.92
C LYS A 379 14.66 9.23 -29.76
N ASP A 380 15.34 9.95 -30.66
CA ASP A 380 16.31 9.38 -31.61
C ASP A 380 17.67 9.08 -30.94
N PHE A 381 17.89 9.58 -29.73
CA PHE A 381 19.11 9.39 -28.93
C PHE A 381 18.95 8.30 -27.86
N GLY A 382 17.75 7.77 -27.67
CA GLY A 382 17.46 6.76 -26.66
C GLY A 382 17.24 7.32 -25.25
N TYR A 383 17.24 6.43 -24.25
CA TYR A 383 16.90 6.78 -22.87
C TYR A 383 18.03 7.50 -22.12
N SER A 384 19.27 7.08 -22.36
CA SER A 384 20.46 7.54 -21.65
C SER A 384 21.50 8.04 -22.65
N PHE A 385 21.84 9.31 -22.57
CA PHE A 385 22.87 9.96 -23.38
C PHE A 385 23.38 11.21 -22.65
N PRO A 386 24.63 11.66 -22.87
CA PRO A 386 25.25 12.66 -21.99
C PRO A 386 24.61 14.06 -22.07
N CYS A 387 24.43 14.57 -23.29
CA CYS A 387 23.84 15.87 -23.62
C CYS A 387 23.66 15.97 -25.14
N ASP A 388 23.15 17.10 -25.63
CA ASP A 388 23.18 17.52 -27.04
C ASP A 388 24.12 18.73 -27.24
N GLY A 389 25.27 18.68 -26.56
CA GLY A 389 26.34 19.68 -26.63
C GLY A 389 26.07 21.01 -25.87
N PRO A 390 27.06 21.93 -25.89
CA PRO A 390 26.97 23.22 -25.19
C PRO A 390 26.13 24.27 -25.93
N GLY A 391 25.66 23.97 -27.14
CA GLY A 391 24.82 24.89 -27.93
C GLY A 391 23.47 25.16 -27.27
N ARG A 392 22.72 26.14 -27.82
CA ARG A 392 21.34 26.48 -27.39
C ARG A 392 21.19 26.83 -25.89
N GLY A 393 22.26 27.31 -25.26
CA GLY A 393 22.32 27.64 -23.83
C GLY A 393 22.84 26.52 -22.92
N GLY A 394 23.17 25.36 -23.49
CA GLY A 394 23.64 24.18 -22.75
C GLY A 394 22.53 23.13 -22.56
N THR A 395 22.88 21.85 -22.72
CA THR A 395 21.92 20.72 -22.68
C THR A 395 22.37 19.62 -21.71
N CYS A 396 23.07 20.00 -20.64
CA CYS A 396 23.46 19.09 -19.57
C CYS A 396 22.21 18.46 -18.92
N ASP A 397 22.31 17.18 -18.53
CA ASP A 397 21.27 16.44 -17.80
C ASP A 397 19.88 16.47 -18.48
N ILE A 398 19.85 16.41 -19.82
CA ILE A 398 18.62 16.56 -20.62
C ILE A 398 17.92 15.23 -20.92
N SER A 399 18.61 14.08 -20.75
CA SER A 399 18.05 12.77 -21.06
C SER A 399 17.00 12.35 -20.02
N ALA A 400 16.20 11.33 -20.36
CA ALA A 400 15.23 10.79 -19.40
C ALA A 400 15.92 9.99 -18.29
N TRP A 401 17.10 9.43 -18.54
CA TRP A 401 17.93 8.81 -17.51
C TRP A 401 18.43 9.84 -16.49
N ASP A 402 18.78 11.06 -16.92
CA ASP A 402 19.23 12.12 -16.00
C ASP A 402 18.11 12.56 -15.05
N ALA A 403 16.86 12.55 -15.52
CA ALA A 403 15.70 12.76 -14.65
C ALA A 403 15.54 11.64 -13.60
N PHE A 404 15.78 10.37 -13.98
CA PHE A 404 15.86 9.27 -13.03
C PHE A 404 16.97 9.50 -12.00
N TYR A 405 18.18 9.85 -12.44
CA TYR A 405 19.32 10.17 -11.57
C TYR A 405 18.97 11.26 -10.55
N LEU A 406 18.40 12.38 -10.99
CA LEU A 406 17.98 13.48 -10.11
C LEU A 406 16.87 13.05 -9.13
N SER A 407 15.94 12.21 -9.56
CA SER A 407 14.85 11.74 -8.72
C SER A 407 15.31 10.85 -7.58
N VAL A 408 16.43 10.12 -7.73
CA VAL A 408 16.97 9.26 -6.66
C VAL A 408 17.39 10.09 -5.45
N PHE A 409 18.00 11.27 -5.64
CA PHE A 409 18.33 12.17 -4.53
C PHE A 409 17.08 12.61 -3.78
N TRP A 410 16.03 13.00 -4.50
CA TRP A 410 14.77 13.41 -3.90
C TRP A 410 14.05 12.26 -3.21
N MET A 411 14.07 11.06 -3.79
CA MET A 411 13.53 9.86 -3.16
C MET A 411 14.27 9.56 -1.85
N LEU A 412 15.61 9.51 -1.85
CA LEU A 412 16.39 9.24 -0.65
C LEU A 412 16.14 10.29 0.44
N ASN A 413 16.08 11.56 0.07
CA ASN A 413 15.74 12.65 0.99
C ASN A 413 14.31 12.51 1.55
N THR A 414 13.34 12.18 0.71
CA THR A 414 11.94 11.98 1.11
C THR A 414 11.80 10.80 2.07
N ILE A 415 12.39 9.65 1.75
CA ILE A 415 12.37 8.48 2.64
C ILE A 415 13.17 8.76 3.92
N GLY A 416 14.25 9.53 3.84
CA GLY A 416 14.93 10.11 5.00
C GLY A 416 13.96 10.84 5.92
N TRP A 417 13.21 11.82 5.41
CA TRP A 417 12.20 12.54 6.19
C TRP A 417 11.06 11.67 6.74
N VAL A 418 10.75 10.54 6.11
CA VAL A 418 9.72 9.59 6.60
C VAL A 418 10.26 8.68 7.72
N THR A 419 11.56 8.45 7.76
CA THR A 419 12.20 7.49 8.69
C THR A 419 12.90 8.16 9.87
N PHE A 420 13.16 9.47 9.77
CA PHE A 420 13.52 10.36 10.87
C PHE A 420 12.26 10.79 11.62
#